data_AF-A0A183FZW3-F1
#
_entry.id   AF-A0A183FZW3-F1
#
_cell.length_a   1.000
_cell.length_b   1.000
_cell.length_c   1.000
_cell.angle_alpha   90.00
_cell.angle_beta   90.00
_cell.angle_gamma   90.00
#
_symmetry.space_group_name_H-M   'P 1'
#
loop_
_entity.id
_entity.type
_entity.pdbx_description
1 polymer ?
#
loop_
_entity_poly.entity_id
_entity_poly.type
_entity_poly.pdbx_seq_one_letter_code
_entity_poly.pdbx_strand_id
1 'polypeptide(L)'
;MKQRKSTTARSSNVRFVILVLSLVLSTSMYCNQQALSFTVICMQDVVESQATNATEVHWLENPTKKNALFSVVAVGQLIGIIPVVPLMHAIGLRYTLAFYGIVTACGTLALPLAVELGHVFVMMSRILQLSCVLTMPIASAFCESSLGWRSLYYSLGAVCLVSVVAFTFLYRDNPKDHWMVNEKELLDISTGKEGQFVKDPVPYKEICMDRCMQAVLLSTFSGNTAFFIFLHFGPTFMNKVRCNSACCDQKASNLLSPP
;
A
#
# COMPACT_ATOMS: atom_id res chain seq x y z
N MET A 1 19.52 -7.84 55.67
CA MET A 1 19.13 -6.71 54.79
C MET A 1 20.38 -6.14 54.12
N LYS A 2 20.52 -6.20 52.78
CA LYS A 2 21.47 -5.35 52.04
C LYS A 2 20.99 -5.18 50.60
N GLN A 3 20.85 -3.91 50.19
CA GLN A 3 20.19 -3.37 49.01
C GLN A 3 20.20 -4.23 47.72
N ARG A 4 18.99 -4.55 47.23
CA ARG A 4 18.72 -4.86 45.83
C ARG A 4 19.06 -3.58 45.04
N LYS A 5 20.04 -3.61 44.13
CA LYS A 5 20.39 -2.45 43.31
C LYS A 5 19.15 -2.00 42.52
N SER A 6 18.71 -0.77 42.76
CA SER A 6 17.66 -0.12 41.97
C SER A 6 18.25 0.22 40.60
N THR A 7 18.19 -0.72 39.65
CA THR A 7 18.36 -0.39 38.24
C THR A 7 17.17 0.49 37.86
N THR A 8 17.44 1.76 37.53
CA THR A 8 16.44 2.77 37.21
C THR A 8 15.41 2.22 36.22
N ALA A 9 14.21 1.92 36.73
CA ALA A 9 13.12 1.39 35.93
C ALA A 9 12.55 2.51 35.04
N ARG A 10 13.25 2.80 33.94
CA ARG A 10 12.73 3.61 32.84
C ARG A 10 11.43 2.95 32.40
N SER A 11 10.31 3.66 32.53
CA SER A 11 9.05 3.19 31.96
C SER A 11 9.24 3.15 30.45
N SER A 12 9.40 1.93 29.92
CA SER A 12 9.66 1.69 28.52
C SER A 12 8.31 1.74 27.80
N ASN A 13 8.06 2.78 27.01
CA ASN A 13 6.86 2.86 26.18
C ASN A 13 7.01 1.99 24.92
N VAL A 14 7.58 0.78 25.05
CA VAL A 14 8.02 -0.06 23.93
C VAL A 14 6.84 -0.56 23.13
N ARG A 15 5.72 -0.92 23.77
CA ARG A 15 4.45 -1.20 23.08
C ARG A 15 4.03 -0.07 22.14
N PHE A 16 4.11 1.19 22.58
CA PHE A 16 3.74 2.35 21.76
C PHE A 16 4.72 2.58 20.62
N VAL A 17 6.03 2.42 20.85
CA VAL A 17 7.05 2.49 19.79
C VAL A 17 6.80 1.40 18.73
N ILE A 18 6.52 0.17 19.15
CA ILE A 18 6.18 -0.95 18.26
C ILE A 18 4.90 -0.65 17.47
N LEU A 19 3.84 -0.15 18.11
CA LEU A 19 2.59 0.21 17.45
C LEU A 19 2.79 1.31 16.40
N VAL A 20 3.51 2.39 16.75
CA VAL A 20 3.82 3.49 15.81
C VAL A 20 4.67 2.98 14.65
N LEU A 21 5.69 2.16 14.90
CA LEU A 21 6.54 1.58 13.86
C LEU A 21 5.75 0.63 12.94
N SER A 22 4.86 -0.18 13.50
CA SER A 22 3.97 -1.08 12.75
C SER A 22 2.98 -0.30 11.89
N LEU A 23 2.44 0.81 12.42
CA LEU A 23 1.57 1.73 11.70
C LEU A 23 2.33 2.40 10.55
N VAL A 24 3.54 2.93 10.79
CA VAL A 24 4.39 3.55 9.75
C VAL A 24 4.75 2.55 8.65
N LEU A 25 5.18 1.33 9.00
CA LEU A 25 5.44 0.28 8.01
C LEU A 25 4.18 -0.05 7.20
N SER A 26 3.06 -0.30 7.88
CA SER A 26 1.78 -0.60 7.22
C SER A 26 1.39 0.54 6.29
N THR A 27 1.42 1.79 6.74
CA THR A 27 1.14 2.99 5.94
C THR A 27 2.08 3.11 4.74
N SER A 28 3.38 2.85 4.90
CA SER A 28 4.35 2.93 3.79
C SER A 28 4.13 1.85 2.73
N MET A 29 3.93 0.59 3.14
CA MET A 29 3.56 -0.49 2.22
C MET A 29 2.26 -0.14 1.49
N TYR A 30 1.26 0.35 2.25
CA TYR A 30 -0.05 0.75 1.77
C TYR A 30 0.11 1.93 0.76
N CYS A 31 0.94 2.95 1.00
CA CYS A 31 1.16 4.06 0.05
C CYS A 31 1.62 3.62 -1.36
N ASN A 32 2.37 2.53 -1.46
CA ASN A 32 2.99 2.13 -2.72
C ASN A 32 1.98 1.68 -3.79
N GLN A 33 0.89 0.96 -3.44
CA GLN A 33 -0.12 0.55 -4.44
C GLN A 33 -0.90 1.72 -5.03
N GLN A 34 -1.09 2.82 -4.30
CA GLN A 34 -1.92 3.91 -4.81
C GLN A 34 -1.14 4.94 -5.63
N ALA A 35 0.20 4.86 -5.65
CA ALA A 35 1.03 5.76 -6.45
C ALA A 35 0.68 5.76 -7.96
N LEU A 36 0.49 4.59 -8.59
CA LEU A 36 0.16 4.53 -10.03
C LEU A 36 -1.20 5.14 -10.36
N SER A 37 -2.18 5.04 -9.46
CA SER A 37 -3.53 5.58 -9.63
C SER A 37 -3.53 7.09 -9.91
N PHE A 38 -2.50 7.80 -9.42
CA PHE A 38 -2.34 9.25 -9.58
C PHE A 38 -1.22 9.63 -10.56
N THR A 39 -0.07 8.96 -10.48
CA THR A 39 1.08 9.25 -11.36
C THR A 39 0.87 8.87 -12.83
N VAL A 40 -0.10 8.01 -13.17
CA VAL A 40 -0.44 7.73 -14.58
C VAL A 40 -0.78 9.00 -15.38
N ILE A 41 -1.22 10.06 -14.70
CA ILE A 41 -1.52 11.37 -15.28
C ILE A 41 -0.22 12.10 -15.68
N CYS A 42 0.87 11.82 -14.97
CA CYS A 42 2.19 12.45 -15.14
C CYS A 42 3.14 11.65 -16.03
N MET A 43 2.74 10.46 -16.51
CA MET A 43 3.52 9.57 -17.38
C MET A 43 3.38 9.91 -18.87
N GLN A 44 2.99 11.15 -19.21
CA GLN A 44 2.80 11.58 -20.60
C GLN A 44 4.15 11.67 -21.36
N ASP A 45 5.25 11.87 -20.64
CA ASP A 45 6.64 11.74 -21.14
C ASP A 45 6.90 10.33 -21.70
N VAL A 46 6.40 9.29 -21.04
CA VAL A 46 6.52 7.91 -21.52
C VAL A 46 5.72 7.73 -22.79
N VAL A 47 4.48 8.24 -22.83
CA VAL A 47 3.61 8.18 -24.01
C VAL A 47 4.29 8.81 -25.22
N GLU A 48 4.89 9.99 -25.06
CA GLU A 48 5.63 10.69 -26.11
C GLU A 48 6.90 9.94 -26.53
N SER A 49 7.69 9.43 -25.58
CA SER A 49 8.91 8.67 -25.88
C SER A 49 8.67 7.29 -26.53
N GLN A 50 7.52 6.67 -26.24
CA GLN A 50 7.10 5.37 -26.79
C GLN A 50 6.14 5.52 -27.97
N ALA A 51 5.83 6.74 -28.42
CA ALA A 51 5.07 7.00 -29.64
C ALA A 51 5.94 6.69 -30.87
N THR A 52 5.95 5.41 -31.27
CA THR A 52 6.42 5.05 -32.61
C THR A 52 5.57 5.74 -33.68
N ASN A 53 6.17 6.05 -34.84
CA ASN A 53 5.48 6.67 -35.99
C ASN A 53 4.36 5.80 -36.63
N ALA A 54 3.85 4.79 -35.93
CA ALA A 54 2.73 3.97 -36.33
C ALA A 54 1.41 4.56 -35.80
N THR A 55 0.31 4.33 -36.49
CA THR A 55 -1.05 4.75 -36.11
C THR A 55 -1.64 3.98 -34.92
N GLU A 56 -0.83 3.23 -34.15
CA GLU A 56 -1.29 2.53 -32.96
C GLU A 56 -1.28 3.46 -31.73
N VAL A 57 -2.47 3.67 -31.15
CA VAL A 57 -2.63 4.40 -29.89
C VAL A 57 -1.88 3.71 -28.73
N HIS A 58 -1.12 4.50 -27.99
CA HIS A 58 -0.31 4.02 -26.87
C HIS A 58 -1.18 3.37 -25.78
N TRP A 59 -0.62 2.38 -25.07
CA TRP A 59 -1.36 1.57 -24.10
C TRP A 59 -1.81 2.33 -22.84
N LEU A 60 -1.20 3.48 -22.52
CA LEU A 60 -1.72 4.42 -21.51
C LEU A 60 -2.96 5.18 -22.00
N GLU A 61 -3.09 5.45 -23.30
CA GLU A 61 -4.19 6.26 -23.84
C GLU A 61 -5.46 5.43 -24.01
N ASN A 62 -5.30 4.16 -24.40
CA ASN A 62 -6.40 3.22 -24.54
C ASN A 62 -7.13 2.98 -23.19
N PRO A 63 -8.44 3.31 -23.08
CA PRO A 63 -9.16 3.23 -21.81
C PRO A 63 -9.30 1.79 -21.29
N THR A 64 -9.38 0.79 -22.18
CA THR A 64 -9.50 -0.62 -21.80
C THR A 64 -8.22 -1.12 -21.12
N LYS A 65 -7.05 -0.79 -21.68
CA LYS A 65 -5.74 -1.15 -21.11
C LYS A 65 -5.46 -0.39 -19.81
N LYS A 66 -5.80 0.91 -19.75
CA LYS A 66 -5.73 1.72 -18.52
C LYS A 66 -6.58 1.14 -17.39
N ASN A 67 -7.86 0.84 -17.65
CA ASN A 67 -8.75 0.26 -16.64
C ASN A 67 -8.28 -1.13 -16.17
N ALA A 68 -7.70 -1.94 -17.05
CA ALA A 68 -7.16 -3.26 -16.68
C ALA A 68 -5.97 -3.17 -15.69
N LEU A 69 -5.08 -2.17 -15.81
CA LEU A 69 -3.98 -1.90 -14.87
C LEU A 69 -4.44 -1.52 -13.46
N PHE A 70 -5.70 -1.12 -13.33
CA PHE A 70 -6.32 -0.75 -12.09
C PHE A 70 -7.08 -1.93 -11.47
N SER A 71 -7.80 -2.70 -12.28
CA SER A 71 -8.48 -3.93 -11.84
C SER A 71 -7.51 -5.05 -11.44
N VAL A 72 -6.37 -5.22 -12.12
CA VAL A 72 -5.39 -6.30 -11.83
C VAL A 72 -4.86 -6.26 -10.39
N VAL A 73 -4.85 -5.06 -9.80
CA VAL A 73 -4.37 -4.83 -8.45
C VAL A 73 -5.32 -5.44 -7.41
N ALA A 74 -6.63 -5.26 -7.59
CA ALA A 74 -7.63 -5.87 -6.71
C ALA A 74 -7.57 -7.41 -6.77
N VAL A 75 -7.30 -7.97 -7.96
CA VAL A 75 -7.05 -9.42 -8.14
C VAL A 75 -5.78 -9.85 -7.38
N GLY A 76 -4.69 -9.09 -7.47
CA GLY A 76 -3.46 -9.34 -6.72
C GLY A 76 -3.66 -9.34 -5.20
N GLN A 77 -4.44 -8.40 -4.66
CA GLN A 77 -4.80 -8.35 -3.24
C GLN A 77 -5.62 -9.58 -2.80
N LEU A 78 -6.59 -10.03 -3.60
CA LEU A 78 -7.38 -11.24 -3.32
C LEU A 78 -6.55 -12.52 -3.37
N ILE A 79 -5.58 -12.63 -4.27
CA ILE A 79 -4.65 -13.76 -4.30
C ILE A 79 -3.69 -13.71 -3.12
N GLY A 80 -3.18 -12.51 -2.79
CA GLY A 80 -2.22 -12.30 -1.70
C GLY A 80 -2.78 -12.58 -0.31
N ILE A 81 -4.07 -12.29 -0.04
CA ILE A 81 -4.64 -12.46 1.30
C ILE A 81 -4.79 -13.94 1.73
N ILE A 82 -4.96 -14.86 0.76
CA ILE A 82 -5.15 -16.30 1.01
C ILE A 82 -3.94 -16.93 1.73
N PRO A 83 -2.68 -16.78 1.27
CA PRO A 83 -1.51 -17.32 1.96
C PRO A 83 -1.07 -16.50 3.18
N VAL A 84 -1.50 -15.24 3.38
CA VAL A 84 -1.08 -14.41 4.53
C VAL A 84 -1.35 -15.13 5.87
N VAL A 85 -2.57 -15.60 6.10
CA VAL A 85 -2.97 -16.12 7.43
C VAL A 85 -2.27 -17.45 7.76
N PRO A 86 -2.19 -18.45 6.85
CA PRO A 86 -1.37 -19.63 7.08
C PRO A 86 0.11 -19.32 7.30
N LEU A 87 0.67 -18.36 6.55
CA LEU A 87 2.07 -17.95 6.67
C LEU A 87 2.36 -17.29 8.02
N MET A 88 1.49 -16.38 8.47
CA MET A 88 1.57 -15.77 9.81
C MET A 88 1.58 -16.81 10.93
N HIS A 89 0.80 -17.89 10.80
CA HIS A 89 0.79 -18.96 11.80
C HIS A 89 2.06 -19.82 11.75
N ALA A 90 2.64 -20.04 10.58
CA ALA A 90 3.83 -20.87 10.37
C ALA A 90 5.14 -20.15 10.77
N ILE A 91 5.39 -18.94 10.23
CA ILE A 91 6.67 -18.22 10.38
C ILE A 91 6.60 -17.00 11.32
N GLY A 92 5.43 -16.69 11.88
CA GLY A 92 5.24 -15.53 12.76
C GLY A 92 4.95 -14.22 12.03
N LEU A 93 4.56 -13.20 12.79
CA LEU A 93 4.16 -11.90 12.24
C LEU A 93 5.35 -11.12 11.70
N ARG A 94 6.48 -11.12 12.43
CA ARG A 94 7.73 -10.45 12.07
C ARG A 94 8.19 -10.77 10.65
N TYR A 95 8.36 -12.06 10.35
CA TYR A 95 8.88 -12.50 9.06
C TYR A 95 7.84 -12.38 7.95
N THR A 96 6.55 -12.56 8.25
CA THR A 96 5.49 -12.37 7.26
C THR A 96 5.42 -10.91 6.79
N LEU A 97 5.33 -9.95 7.72
CA LEU A 97 5.31 -8.52 7.36
C LEU A 97 6.60 -8.07 6.66
N ALA A 98 7.75 -8.61 7.08
CA ALA A 98 9.03 -8.34 6.42
C ALA A 98 9.06 -8.83 4.97
N PHE A 99 8.62 -10.07 4.72
CA PHE A 99 8.56 -10.66 3.39
C PHE A 99 7.63 -9.86 2.46
N TYR A 100 6.39 -9.58 2.90
CA TYR A 100 5.46 -8.76 2.12
C TYR A 100 6.00 -7.34 1.89
N GLY A 101 6.62 -6.71 2.88
CA GLY A 101 7.23 -5.40 2.74
C GLY A 101 8.38 -5.36 1.74
N ILE A 102 9.26 -6.37 1.75
CA ILE A 102 10.35 -6.50 0.75
C ILE A 102 9.75 -6.71 -0.65
N VAL A 103 8.79 -7.62 -0.81
CA VAL A 103 8.13 -7.89 -2.09
C VAL A 103 7.46 -6.62 -2.65
N THR A 104 6.75 -5.86 -1.81
CA THR A 104 6.14 -4.59 -2.21
C THR A 104 7.20 -3.52 -2.54
N ALA A 105 8.28 -3.40 -1.77
CA ALA A 105 9.36 -2.46 -2.06
C ALA A 105 10.06 -2.78 -3.39
N CYS A 106 10.40 -4.06 -3.63
CA CYS A 106 10.97 -4.52 -4.90
C CYS A 106 10.02 -4.28 -6.08
N GLY A 107 8.73 -4.58 -5.94
CA GLY A 107 7.72 -4.30 -6.97
C GLY A 107 7.59 -2.80 -7.29
N THR A 108 7.76 -1.94 -6.29
CA THR A 108 7.71 -0.48 -6.42
C THR A 108 8.97 0.07 -7.13
N LEU A 109 10.16 -0.42 -6.75
CA LEU A 109 11.43 -0.03 -7.37
C LEU A 109 11.57 -0.57 -8.80
N ALA A 110 10.99 -1.73 -9.10
CA ALA A 110 10.94 -2.30 -10.44
C ALA A 110 9.92 -1.62 -11.37
N LEU A 111 8.96 -0.84 -10.84
CA LEU A 111 7.90 -0.21 -11.63
C LEU A 111 8.42 0.75 -12.71
N PRO A 112 9.34 1.71 -12.46
CA PRO A 112 9.88 2.56 -13.52
C PRO A 112 10.57 1.77 -14.64
N LEU A 113 11.30 0.70 -14.32
CA LEU A 113 11.90 -0.20 -15.32
C LEU A 113 10.84 -1.01 -16.09
N ALA A 114 9.80 -1.47 -15.40
CA ALA A 114 8.70 -2.22 -16.00
C ALA A 114 7.88 -1.39 -17.00
N VAL A 115 7.78 -0.07 -16.79
CA VAL A 115 7.14 0.86 -17.73
C VAL A 115 7.91 0.96 -19.05
N GLU A 116 9.24 0.93 -19.01
CA GLU A 116 10.08 0.92 -20.23
C GLU A 116 10.01 -0.42 -20.98
N LEU A 117 9.82 -1.54 -20.28
CA LEU A 117 9.64 -2.88 -20.86
C LEU A 117 8.21 -3.14 -21.39
N GLY A 118 7.24 -2.31 -21.02
CA GLY A 118 5.87 -2.31 -21.55
C GLY A 118 4.80 -2.96 -20.67
N HIS A 119 3.57 -2.89 -21.16
CA HIS A 119 2.32 -3.10 -20.41
C HIS A 119 2.26 -4.35 -19.50
N VAL A 120 2.76 -5.50 -19.97
CA VAL A 120 2.70 -6.78 -19.24
C VAL A 120 3.56 -6.73 -17.97
N PHE A 121 4.76 -6.14 -18.04
CA PHE A 121 5.65 -6.02 -16.89
C PHE A 121 5.06 -5.09 -15.83
N VAL A 122 4.39 -4.01 -16.25
CA VAL A 122 3.65 -3.12 -15.34
C VAL A 122 2.54 -3.90 -14.64
N MET A 123 1.74 -4.70 -15.36
CA MET A 123 0.73 -5.56 -14.71
C MET A 123 1.33 -6.50 -13.65
N MET A 124 2.48 -7.12 -13.92
CA MET A 124 3.14 -8.02 -12.97
C MET A 124 3.64 -7.28 -11.71
N SER A 125 4.27 -6.11 -11.87
CA SER A 125 4.66 -5.24 -10.73
C SER A 125 3.44 -4.85 -9.88
N ARG A 126 2.27 -4.67 -10.50
CA ARG A 126 1.03 -4.20 -9.87
C ARG A 126 0.27 -5.25 -9.06
N ILE A 127 0.54 -6.54 -9.28
CA ILE A 127 -0.01 -7.64 -8.47
C ILE A 127 0.58 -7.65 -7.04
N LEU A 128 1.76 -7.03 -6.82
CA LEU A 128 2.58 -7.17 -5.60
C LEU A 128 2.41 -6.04 -4.55
N GLN A 129 1.36 -5.21 -4.63
CA GLN A 129 1.25 -3.94 -3.88
C GLN A 129 -0.05 -3.88 -3.03
N LEU A 130 -0.02 -3.31 -1.81
CA LEU A 130 -1.17 -3.05 -0.89
C LEU A 130 -1.41 -1.48 -0.73
N SER A 131 -2.62 -0.90 -0.40
CA SER A 131 -3.12 0.48 -0.80
C SER A 131 -3.61 1.61 0.18
N CYS A 132 -2.88 2.74 0.33
CA CYS A 132 -3.18 3.89 1.22
C CYS A 132 -3.71 5.16 0.53
N VAL A 133 -4.32 6.03 1.34
CA VAL A 133 -4.92 7.32 0.95
C VAL A 133 -3.94 8.49 1.05
N LEU A 134 -2.93 8.43 1.95
CA LEU A 134 -2.07 9.58 2.27
C LEU A 134 -1.09 9.99 1.15
N THR A 135 -0.97 9.19 0.09
CA THR A 135 -0.05 9.45 -1.04
C THR A 135 -0.54 10.58 -1.95
N MET A 136 -1.81 10.97 -1.90
CA MET A 136 -2.41 11.90 -2.88
C MET A 136 -1.72 13.28 -2.97
N PRO A 137 -1.43 14.00 -1.87
CA PRO A 137 -0.78 15.33 -1.95
C PRO A 137 0.70 15.23 -2.32
N ILE A 138 1.34 14.11 -1.96
CA ILE A 138 2.76 13.87 -2.21
C ILE A 138 2.97 13.57 -3.69
N ALA A 139 2.15 12.69 -4.28
CA ALA A 139 2.25 12.37 -5.70
C ALA A 139 2.09 13.61 -6.60
N SER A 140 1.17 14.53 -6.28
CA SER A 140 1.02 15.79 -7.04
C SER A 140 2.23 16.71 -6.94
N ALA A 141 2.77 16.93 -5.73
CA ALA A 141 3.93 17.81 -5.53
C ALA A 141 5.20 17.29 -6.24
N PHE A 142 5.39 15.98 -6.28
CA PHE A 142 6.50 15.35 -7.00
C PHE A 142 6.28 15.30 -8.53
N CYS A 143 5.04 15.35 -9.02
CA CYS A 143 4.78 15.45 -10.47
C CYS A 143 5.10 16.82 -11.07
N GLU A 144 4.93 17.91 -10.31
CA GLU A 144 5.30 19.27 -10.76
C GLU A 144 6.82 19.54 -10.65
N SER A 145 7.55 18.69 -9.90
CA SER A 145 8.98 18.80 -9.71
C SER A 145 9.76 18.28 -10.93
N SER A 146 10.89 18.92 -11.27
CA SER A 146 11.73 18.55 -12.42
C SER A 146 12.34 17.14 -12.38
N LEU A 147 12.25 16.44 -11.25
CA LEU A 147 12.67 15.03 -11.11
C LEU A 147 11.60 14.01 -11.59
N GLY A 148 10.38 14.48 -11.87
CA GLY A 148 9.31 13.69 -12.48
C GLY A 148 8.81 12.49 -11.66
N TRP A 149 7.91 11.72 -12.27
CA TRP A 149 7.24 10.57 -11.64
C TRP A 149 8.22 9.46 -11.22
N ARG A 150 9.34 9.28 -11.92
CA ARG A 150 10.35 8.23 -11.66
C ARG A 150 10.94 8.37 -10.25
N SER A 151 11.26 9.60 -9.83
CA SER A 151 11.85 9.86 -8.51
C SER A 151 10.91 9.54 -7.35
N LEU A 152 9.59 9.63 -7.56
CA LEU A 152 8.60 9.28 -6.54
C LEU A 152 8.63 7.77 -6.23
N TYR A 153 8.78 6.92 -7.25
CA TYR A 153 8.86 5.47 -7.04
C TYR A 153 10.13 5.03 -6.32
N TYR A 154 11.26 5.66 -6.63
CA TYR A 154 12.52 5.40 -5.93
C TYR A 154 12.46 5.84 -4.46
N SER A 155 11.88 7.01 -4.16
CA SER A 155 11.75 7.48 -2.77
C SER A 155 10.75 6.64 -1.96
N LEU A 156 9.57 6.30 -2.51
CA LEU A 156 8.60 5.42 -1.85
C LEU A 156 9.16 4.01 -1.61
N GLY A 157 9.85 3.43 -2.60
CA GLY A 157 10.51 2.14 -2.48
C GLY A 157 11.59 2.14 -1.39
N ALA A 158 12.43 3.18 -1.35
CA ALA A 158 13.47 3.34 -0.33
C ALA A 158 12.91 3.54 1.07
N VAL A 159 11.89 4.39 1.25
CA VAL A 159 11.21 4.60 2.56
C VAL A 159 10.56 3.33 3.06
N CYS A 160 9.93 2.55 2.17
CA CYS A 160 9.36 1.25 2.52
C CYS A 160 10.45 0.26 2.95
N LEU A 161 11.55 0.14 2.20
CA LEU A 161 12.66 -0.75 2.54
C LEU A 161 13.34 -0.37 3.87
N VAL A 162 13.59 0.91 4.12
CA VAL A 162 14.11 1.40 5.41
C VAL A 162 13.14 1.11 6.55
N SER A 163 11.83 1.26 6.32
CA SER A 163 10.79 0.98 7.31
C SER A 163 10.69 -0.52 7.63
N VAL A 164 10.86 -1.41 6.63
CA VAL A 164 10.93 -2.87 6.83
C VAL A 164 12.20 -3.27 7.58
N VAL A 165 13.34 -2.66 7.26
CA VAL A 165 14.60 -2.89 7.99
C VAL A 165 14.45 -2.44 9.45
N ALA A 166 13.95 -1.24 9.71
CA ALA A 166 13.70 -0.76 11.07
C ALA A 166 12.72 -1.67 11.84
N PHE A 167 11.62 -2.09 11.20
CA PHE A 167 10.66 -3.02 11.78
C PHE A 167 11.30 -4.38 12.09
N THR A 168 12.07 -4.98 11.18
CA THR A 168 12.73 -6.27 11.42
C THR A 168 13.83 -6.21 12.47
N PHE A 169 14.49 -5.07 12.69
CA PHE A 169 15.45 -4.95 13.80
C PHE A 169 14.75 -4.73 15.15
N LEU A 170 13.72 -3.88 15.20
CA LEU A 170 13.06 -3.50 16.45
C LEU A 170 11.95 -4.47 16.90
N TYR A 171 11.16 -5.03 15.98
CA TYR A 171 10.04 -5.90 16.32
C TYR A 171 10.47 -7.33 16.66
N ARG A 172 9.96 -7.87 17.77
CA ARG A 172 10.15 -9.26 18.20
C ARG A 172 8.79 -9.88 18.51
N ASP A 173 8.51 -11.07 17.97
CA ASP A 173 7.20 -11.73 18.17
C ASP A 173 6.96 -12.09 19.65
N ASN A 174 8.03 -12.44 20.37
CA ASN A 174 7.98 -12.68 21.81
C ASN A 174 8.38 -11.40 22.59
N PRO A 175 7.52 -10.88 23.49
CA PRO A 175 7.89 -9.74 24.34
C PRO A 175 8.98 -10.09 25.37
N LYS A 176 9.17 -11.38 25.68
CA LYS A 176 10.23 -11.89 26.56
C LYS A 176 11.63 -11.75 25.97
N ASP A 177 11.75 -11.78 24.64
CA ASP A 177 13.02 -11.76 23.91
C ASP A 177 13.44 -10.33 23.50
N HIS A 178 12.67 -9.32 23.92
CA HIS A 178 12.84 -7.93 23.49
C HIS A 178 13.73 -7.14 24.45
N TRP A 179 14.95 -6.81 24.01
CA TRP A 179 16.01 -6.13 24.78
C TRP A 179 15.60 -4.86 25.56
N MET A 180 14.57 -4.14 25.11
CA MET A 180 14.09 -2.90 25.73
C MET A 180 12.87 -3.05 26.66
N VAL A 181 12.29 -4.26 26.78
CA VAL A 181 11.10 -4.50 27.63
C VAL A 181 11.51 -4.65 29.10
N ASN A 182 10.75 -4.02 29.99
CA ASN A 182 10.96 -4.08 31.44
C ASN A 182 10.10 -5.19 32.08
N GLU A 183 10.53 -5.79 33.20
CA GLU A 183 9.78 -6.88 33.88
C GLU A 183 8.34 -6.47 34.25
N LYS A 184 8.13 -5.21 34.65
CA LYS A 184 6.79 -4.65 34.91
C LYS A 184 5.91 -4.64 33.66
N GLU A 185 6.48 -4.18 32.54
CA GLU A 185 5.79 -4.14 31.24
C GLU A 185 5.53 -5.57 30.70
N LEU A 186 6.38 -6.54 31.03
CA LEU A 186 6.14 -7.94 30.70
C LEU A 186 4.97 -8.53 31.51
N LEU A 187 4.93 -8.28 32.83
CA LEU A 187 3.81 -8.68 33.69
C LEU A 187 2.48 -8.10 33.20
N ASP A 188 2.45 -6.80 32.87
CA ASP A 188 1.29 -6.10 32.29
C ASP A 188 0.92 -6.57 30.86
N ILE A 189 1.72 -7.45 30.23
CA ILE A 189 1.44 -8.07 28.91
C ILE A 189 0.90 -9.48 29.10
N SER A 190 1.36 -10.17 30.15
CA SER A 190 1.05 -11.56 30.44
C SER A 190 -0.18 -11.75 31.32
N THR A 191 -0.55 -10.75 32.14
CA THR A 191 -1.80 -10.77 32.91
C THR A 191 -3.01 -10.99 31.99
N GLY A 192 -3.75 -12.07 32.23
CA GLY A 192 -4.92 -12.46 31.44
C GLY A 192 -4.65 -13.27 30.16
N LYS A 193 -3.39 -13.61 29.83
CA LYS A 193 -3.06 -14.41 28.62
C LYS A 193 -2.62 -15.86 28.88
N GLU A 194 -2.61 -16.28 30.14
CA GLU A 194 -1.96 -17.54 30.56
C GLU A 194 -2.61 -18.82 29.99
N GLY A 195 -3.84 -18.74 29.45
CA GLY A 195 -4.54 -19.86 28.81
C GLY A 195 -4.52 -19.91 27.27
N GLN A 196 -3.91 -18.94 26.58
CA GLN A 196 -4.06 -18.78 25.11
C GLN A 196 -2.92 -19.35 24.24
N PHE A 197 -1.93 -20.04 24.83
CA PHE A 197 -0.74 -20.49 24.10
C PHE A 197 -0.86 -21.86 23.41
N VAL A 198 -2.04 -22.50 23.44
CA VAL A 198 -2.28 -23.72 22.63
C VAL A 198 -2.53 -23.30 21.18
N LYS A 199 -1.61 -23.67 20.28
CA LYS A 199 -1.78 -23.52 18.83
C LYS A 199 -2.75 -24.58 18.28
N ASP A 200 -4.01 -24.48 18.67
CA ASP A 200 -5.07 -25.31 18.09
C ASP A 200 -5.31 -24.91 16.62
N PRO A 201 -5.64 -25.88 15.74
CA PRO A 201 -5.91 -25.59 14.34
C PRO A 201 -7.15 -24.70 14.22
N VAL A 202 -6.98 -23.50 13.65
CA VAL A 202 -8.05 -22.51 13.49
C VAL A 202 -9.20 -23.11 12.63
N PRO A 203 -10.45 -23.15 13.13
CA PRO A 203 -11.58 -23.73 12.42
C PRO A 203 -12.13 -22.79 11.34
N TYR A 204 -11.32 -22.51 10.30
CA TYR A 204 -11.66 -21.58 9.21
C TYR A 204 -13.04 -21.81 8.58
N LYS A 205 -13.46 -23.07 8.45
CA LYS A 205 -14.76 -23.43 7.85
C LYS A 205 -15.95 -22.94 8.68
N GLU A 206 -15.87 -23.04 10.00
CA GLU A 206 -16.94 -22.59 10.89
C GLU A 206 -16.98 -21.06 10.96
N ILE A 207 -15.81 -20.42 11.06
CA ILE A 207 -15.67 -18.96 11.03
C ILE A 207 -16.29 -18.36 9.75
N CYS A 208 -16.05 -18.98 8.58
CA CYS A 208 -16.64 -18.53 7.31
C CYS A 208 -18.15 -18.84 7.17
N MET A 209 -18.70 -19.79 7.94
CA MET A 209 -20.13 -20.12 7.94
C MET A 209 -20.96 -19.29 8.93
N ASP A 210 -20.33 -18.56 9.85
CA ASP A 210 -21.03 -17.66 10.77
C ASP A 210 -21.67 -16.48 10.02
N ARG A 211 -22.96 -16.26 10.27
CA ARG A 211 -23.74 -15.13 9.74
C ARG A 211 -23.19 -13.78 10.20
N CYS A 212 -22.65 -13.68 11.41
CA CYS A 212 -22.01 -12.46 11.91
C CYS A 212 -20.76 -12.14 11.07
N MET A 213 -19.90 -13.14 10.84
CA MET A 213 -18.70 -12.97 10.01
C MET A 213 -19.06 -12.61 8.56
N GLN A 214 -20.06 -13.26 7.97
CA GLN A 214 -20.55 -12.94 6.62
C GLN A 214 -21.11 -11.51 6.52
N ALA A 215 -21.85 -11.04 7.53
CA ALA A 215 -22.36 -9.67 7.57
C ALA A 215 -21.22 -8.63 7.68
N VAL A 216 -20.22 -8.89 8.52
CA VAL A 216 -19.01 -8.03 8.63
C VAL A 216 -18.24 -8.01 7.31
N LEU A 217 -18.01 -9.16 6.69
CA LEU A 217 -17.34 -9.25 5.38
C LEU A 217 -18.10 -8.47 4.31
N LEU A 218 -19.43 -8.60 4.22
CA LEU A 218 -20.25 -7.87 3.24
C LEU A 218 -20.20 -6.35 3.47
N SER A 219 -20.25 -5.92 4.73
CA SER A 219 -20.19 -4.50 5.13
C SER A 219 -18.82 -3.90 4.84
N THR A 220 -17.73 -4.61 5.18
CA THR A 220 -16.36 -4.16 4.91
C THR A 220 -16.07 -4.16 3.41
N PHE A 221 -16.53 -5.17 2.67
CA PHE A 221 -16.37 -5.24 1.22
C PHE A 221 -17.07 -4.07 0.53
N SER A 222 -18.36 -3.86 0.80
CA SER A 222 -19.12 -2.76 0.19
C SER A 222 -18.54 -1.37 0.53
N GLY A 223 -18.20 -1.12 1.79
CA GLY A 223 -17.57 0.13 2.23
C GLY A 223 -16.21 0.38 1.55
N ASN A 224 -15.31 -0.60 1.56
CA ASN A 224 -14.00 -0.47 0.93
C ASN A 224 -14.12 -0.32 -0.59
N THR A 225 -14.99 -1.09 -1.26
CA THR A 225 -15.20 -1.00 -2.71
C THR A 225 -15.71 0.38 -3.11
N ALA A 226 -16.72 0.93 -2.42
CA ALA A 226 -17.22 2.27 -2.71
C ALA A 226 -16.13 3.35 -2.51
N PHE A 227 -15.35 3.25 -1.43
CA PHE A 227 -14.26 4.17 -1.13
C PHE A 227 -13.13 4.10 -2.17
N PHE A 228 -12.70 2.90 -2.56
CA PHE A 228 -11.67 2.74 -3.59
C PHE A 228 -12.15 3.20 -4.96
N ILE A 229 -13.40 2.92 -5.37
CA ILE A 229 -13.95 3.44 -6.62
C ILE A 229 -13.89 4.98 -6.65
N PHE A 230 -14.28 5.64 -5.56
CA PHE A 230 -14.24 7.10 -5.46
C PHE A 230 -12.81 7.66 -5.57
N LEU A 231 -11.87 7.16 -4.76
CA LEU A 231 -10.47 7.61 -4.81
C LEU A 231 -9.81 7.35 -6.17
N HIS A 232 -10.16 6.23 -6.79
CA HIS A 232 -9.48 5.75 -7.98
C HIS A 232 -9.97 6.45 -9.26
N PHE A 233 -11.29 6.56 -9.44
CA PHE A 233 -11.86 7.24 -10.61
C PHE A 233 -12.04 8.75 -10.42
N GLY A 234 -12.02 9.26 -9.18
CA GLY A 234 -12.15 10.69 -8.85
C GLY A 234 -11.22 11.61 -9.65
N PRO A 235 -9.89 11.38 -9.70
CA PRO A 235 -8.97 12.21 -10.50
C PRO A 235 -9.28 12.18 -12.00
N THR A 236 -9.58 11.00 -12.54
CA THR A 236 -9.92 10.81 -13.96
C THR A 236 -11.24 11.52 -14.30
N PHE A 237 -12.22 11.47 -13.41
CA PHE A 237 -13.50 12.17 -13.54
C PHE A 237 -13.30 13.69 -13.51
N MET A 238 -12.59 14.22 -12.50
CA MET A 238 -12.31 15.66 -12.41
C MET A 238 -11.53 16.18 -13.62
N ASN A 239 -10.54 15.43 -14.12
CA ASN A 239 -9.79 15.83 -15.31
C ASN A 239 -10.67 15.82 -16.57
N LYS A 240 -11.50 14.77 -16.77
CA LYS A 240 -12.45 14.74 -17.91
C LYS A 240 -13.45 15.89 -17.86
N VAL A 241 -14.00 16.23 -16.69
CA VAL A 241 -14.93 17.35 -16.55
C VAL A 241 -14.22 18.68 -16.85
N ARG A 242 -13.00 18.89 -16.35
CA ARG A 242 -12.20 20.10 -16.62
C ARG A 242 -11.81 20.24 -18.10
N CYS A 243 -11.41 19.16 -18.76
CA CYS A 243 -11.16 19.17 -20.21
C CYS A 243 -12.44 19.42 -21.00
N ASN A 244 -13.58 18.88 -20.57
CA ASN A 244 -14.85 19.09 -21.26
C ASN A 244 -15.37 20.53 -21.07
N SER A 245 -15.17 21.16 -19.90
CA SER A 245 -15.47 22.58 -19.71
C SER A 245 -14.54 23.46 -20.55
N ALA A 246 -13.22 23.21 -20.51
CA ALA A 246 -12.27 23.96 -21.34
C ALA A 246 -12.52 23.80 -22.85
N CYS A 247 -12.98 22.62 -23.30
CA CYS A 247 -13.38 22.39 -24.69
C CYS A 247 -14.71 23.10 -25.03
N CYS A 248 -15.66 23.17 -24.09
CA CYS A 248 -16.85 24.02 -24.23
C CYS A 248 -16.49 25.51 -24.28
N ASP A 249 -15.56 25.99 -23.45
CA ASP A 249 -15.08 27.38 -23.45
C ASP A 249 -14.36 27.71 -24.77
N GLN A 250 -13.51 26.80 -25.27
CA GLN A 250 -12.85 26.92 -26.58
C GLN A 250 -13.86 26.91 -27.75
N LYS A 251 -14.96 26.16 -27.60
CA LYS A 251 -16.02 26.11 -28.62
C LYS A 251 -16.93 27.34 -28.56
N ALA A 252 -17.16 27.90 -27.37
CA ALA A 252 -17.87 29.16 -27.16
C ALA A 252 -17.05 30.36 -27.67
N SER A 253 -15.74 30.42 -27.41
CA SER A 253 -14.88 31.48 -27.93
C SER A 253 -14.78 31.46 -29.46
N ASN A 254 -14.65 30.28 -30.07
CA ASN A 254 -14.70 30.13 -31.53
C ASN A 254 -16.06 30.49 -32.16
N LEU A 255 -17.15 30.51 -31.38
CA LEU A 255 -18.48 30.96 -31.82
C LEU A 255 -18.68 32.49 -31.65
N LEU A 256 -17.81 33.17 -30.89
CA LEU A 256 -17.83 34.63 -30.74
C LEU A 256 -16.84 35.37 -31.66
N SER A 257 -15.99 34.66 -32.40
CA SER A 257 -15.16 35.23 -33.46
C SER A 257 -16.03 35.52 -34.70
N PRO A 258 -16.22 36.79 -35.11
CA PRO A 258 -16.79 37.08 -36.43
C PRO A 258 -15.80 36.69 -37.55
N PRO A 259 -16.28 36.45 -38.78
CA PRO A 259 -15.44 36.17 -39.95
C PRO A 259 -14.64 37.38 -40.43
#